data_AF-A0A832EY75-F1
#
_entry.id   AF-A0A832EY75-F1
#
_cell.length_a   1.000
_cell.length_b   1.000
_cell.length_c   1.000
_cell.angle_alpha   90.00
_cell.angle_beta   90.00
_cell.angle_gamma   90.00
#
_symmetry.space_group_name_H-M   'P 1'
#
loop_
_entity.id
_entity.type
_entity.pdbx_description
1 polymer ?
#
loop_
_entity_poly.entity_id
_entity_poly.type
_entity_poly.pdbx_seq_one_letter_code
_entity_poly.pdbx_strand_id
1 'polypeptide(L)'
;MPVFTEKSAVETYLLQRLEGKGWQHSPGGELGREDYSEPLLLRQLVQAVRRLNPNLELSEEDLNRVISELHALPASFEGSKLFLRYLKDGLPLKLEKTKELRYVKILDQEN
;
A
#
# COMPACT_ATOMS: atom_id res chain seq x y z
N MET A 1 -40.06 -8.67 7.22
CA MET A 1 -39.18 -8.14 8.29
C MET A 1 -37.80 -7.91 7.69
N PRO A 2 -37.12 -6.78 7.95
CA PRO A 2 -35.76 -6.61 7.48
C PRO A 2 -34.87 -7.68 8.11
N VAL A 3 -34.02 -8.32 7.30
CA VAL A 3 -33.10 -9.35 7.76
C VAL A 3 -31.92 -8.65 8.43
N PHE A 4 -31.85 -8.71 9.76
CA PHE A 4 -30.73 -8.17 10.52
C PHE A 4 -29.52 -9.09 10.38
N THR A 5 -28.56 -8.63 9.59
CA THR A 5 -27.21 -9.21 9.46
C THR A 5 -26.17 -8.17 9.85
N GLU A 6 -24.96 -8.60 10.24
CA GLU A 6 -23.82 -7.70 10.48
C GLU A 6 -23.58 -6.76 9.29
N LYS A 7 -23.68 -7.30 8.06
CA LYS A 7 -23.62 -6.52 6.82
C LYS A 7 -24.63 -5.38 6.81
N SER A 8 -25.90 -5.68 7.05
CA SER A 8 -26.97 -4.67 7.03
C SER A 8 -26.92 -3.69 8.20
N ALA A 9 -26.43 -4.12 9.36
CA ALA A 9 -26.46 -3.34 10.59
C ALA A 9 -25.21 -2.46 10.76
N VAL A 10 -24.05 -2.89 10.24
CA VAL A 10 -22.75 -2.25 10.47
C VAL A 10 -22.08 -1.88 9.15
N GLU A 11 -21.78 -2.87 8.30
CA GLU A 11 -20.98 -2.65 7.08
C GLU A 11 -21.63 -1.61 6.15
N THR A 12 -22.90 -1.80 5.76
CA THR A 12 -23.62 -0.89 4.88
C THR A 12 -23.68 0.53 5.44
N TYR A 13 -23.88 0.66 6.76
CA TYR A 13 -23.91 1.97 7.42
C TYR A 13 -22.55 2.66 7.33
N LEU A 14 -21.46 1.95 7.63
CA LEU A 14 -20.10 2.50 7.54
C LEU A 14 -19.72 2.88 6.11
N LEU A 15 -20.04 2.03 5.13
CA LEU A 15 -19.82 2.31 3.71
C LEU A 15 -20.49 3.62 3.30
N GLN A 16 -21.78 3.79 3.60
CA GLN A 16 -22.50 5.03 3.29
C GLN A 16 -21.87 6.27 3.95
N ARG A 17 -21.38 6.15 5.20
CA ARG A 17 -20.71 7.26 5.89
C ARG A 17 -19.35 7.61 5.28
N LEU A 18 -18.61 6.62 4.80
CA LEU A 18 -17.31 6.81 4.16
C LEU A 18 -17.47 7.34 2.73
N GLU A 19 -18.42 6.80 1.95
CA GLU A 19 -18.78 7.31 0.63
C GLU A 19 -19.24 8.76 0.68
N GLY A 20 -20.04 9.13 1.70
CA GLY A 20 -20.42 10.51 1.96
C GLY A 20 -19.25 11.45 2.30
N LYS A 21 -18.08 10.91 2.63
CA LYS A 21 -16.81 11.65 2.86
C LYS A 21 -15.88 11.61 1.64
N GLY A 22 -16.32 11.05 0.51
CA GLY A 22 -15.53 10.93 -0.71
C GLY A 22 -14.66 9.67 -0.81
N TRP A 23 -14.82 8.71 0.10
CA TRP A 23 -14.15 7.42 -0.04
C TRP A 23 -14.85 6.57 -1.10
N GLN A 24 -14.06 5.85 -1.89
CA GLN A 24 -14.60 4.88 -2.85
C GLN A 24 -14.53 3.49 -2.23
N HIS A 25 -15.66 2.80 -2.17
CA HIS A 25 -15.70 1.40 -1.77
C HIS A 25 -15.34 0.49 -2.96
N SER A 26 -14.48 -0.49 -2.70
CA SER A 26 -14.21 -1.60 -3.61
C SER A 26 -14.43 -2.91 -2.86
N PRO A 27 -15.36 -3.77 -3.30
CA PRO A 27 -15.59 -5.08 -2.70
C PRO A 27 -14.31 -5.91 -2.65
N GLY A 28 -14.15 -6.72 -1.60
CA GLY A 28 -12.95 -7.54 -1.40
C GLY A 28 -12.62 -8.47 -2.58
N GLY A 29 -13.64 -9.02 -3.26
CA GLY A 29 -13.46 -9.87 -4.44
C GLY A 29 -13.10 -9.12 -5.74
N GLU A 30 -13.25 -7.80 -5.75
CA GLU A 30 -12.82 -6.94 -6.87
C GLU A 30 -11.43 -6.36 -6.65
N LEU A 31 -10.88 -6.49 -5.44
CA LEU A 31 -9.49 -6.16 -5.18
C LEU A 31 -8.61 -7.09 -6.00
N GLY A 32 -7.61 -6.52 -6.67
CA GLY A 32 -6.66 -7.27 -7.50
C GLY A 32 -5.67 -8.11 -6.70
N ARG A 33 -6.12 -8.79 -5.64
CA ARG A 33 -5.35 -9.74 -4.83
C ARG A 33 -5.03 -10.98 -5.67
N GLU A 34 -3.80 -11.46 -5.52
CA GLU A 34 -3.39 -12.72 -6.15
C GLU A 34 -3.74 -13.91 -5.26
N ASP A 35 -3.62 -13.73 -3.95
CA ASP A 35 -3.97 -14.71 -2.93
C ASP A 35 -4.40 -14.03 -1.61
N TYR A 36 -5.09 -14.76 -0.74
CA TYR A 36 -5.47 -14.30 0.59
C TYR A 36 -4.29 -14.23 1.58
N SER A 37 -3.18 -14.95 1.32
CA SER A 37 -1.98 -14.87 2.15
C SER A 37 -1.12 -13.63 1.84
N GLU A 38 -1.30 -13.01 0.68
CA GLU A 38 -0.55 -11.82 0.28
C GLU A 38 -1.12 -10.56 0.96
N PRO A 39 -0.38 -9.92 1.88
CA PRO A 39 -0.86 -8.74 2.60
C PRO A 39 -0.90 -7.47 1.74
N LEU A 40 -0.14 -7.41 0.64
CA LEU A 40 0.01 -6.23 -0.20
C LEU A 40 -0.77 -6.36 -1.51
N LEU A 41 -1.43 -5.27 -1.92
CA LEU A 41 -1.98 -5.16 -3.27
C LEU A 41 -0.84 -4.85 -4.25
N LEU A 42 -0.07 -5.88 -4.65
CA LEU A 42 1.20 -5.75 -5.37
C LEU A 42 1.10 -4.87 -6.62
N ARG A 43 0.07 -5.08 -7.45
CA ARG A 43 -0.13 -4.28 -8.68
C ARG A 43 -0.35 -2.80 -8.38
N GLN A 44 -1.21 -2.50 -7.41
CA GLN A 44 -1.50 -1.13 -6.98
C GLN A 44 -0.28 -0.49 -6.33
N LEU A 45 0.48 -1.25 -5.53
CA LEU A 45 1.71 -0.78 -4.91
C LEU A 45 2.74 -0.39 -5.97
N VAL A 46 3.00 -1.25 -6.96
CA VAL A 46 3.93 -0.96 -8.06
C VAL A 46 3.52 0.30 -8.82
N GLN A 47 2.24 0.42 -9.17
CA GLN A 47 1.72 1.61 -9.87
C GLN A 47 1.87 2.88 -9.00
N ALA A 48 1.56 2.79 -7.71
CA ALA A 48 1.70 3.90 -6.77
C ALA A 48 3.17 4.33 -6.63
N VAL A 49 4.09 3.38 -6.45
CA VAL A 49 5.52 3.66 -6.32
C VAL A 49 6.05 4.34 -7.58
N ARG A 50 5.69 3.88 -8.79
CA ARG A 50 6.07 4.57 -10.03
C ARG A 50 5.51 6.00 -10.09
N ARG A 51 4.24 6.18 -9.74
CA ARG A 51 3.55 7.49 -9.76
C ARG A 51 4.16 8.48 -8.76
N LEU A 52 4.52 8.03 -7.56
CA LEU A 52 5.04 8.88 -6.48
C LEU A 52 6.52 9.26 -6.68
N ASN A 53 7.23 8.57 -7.57
CA ASN A 53 8.66 8.78 -7.80
C ASN A 53 8.96 9.07 -9.29
N PRO A 54 8.31 10.07 -9.91
CA PRO A 54 8.43 10.32 -11.36
C PRO A 54 9.85 10.71 -11.79
N ASN A 55 10.65 11.23 -10.85
CA ASN A 55 12.02 11.66 -11.09
C ASN A 55 13.06 10.54 -10.87
N LEU A 56 12.63 9.33 -10.49
CA LEU A 56 13.50 8.17 -10.32
C LEU A 56 13.28 7.17 -11.46
N GLU A 57 14.35 6.77 -12.14
CA GLU A 57 14.28 5.74 -13.18
C GLU A 57 14.22 4.32 -12.58
N LEU A 58 13.14 4.00 -11.86
CA LEU A 58 12.96 2.71 -11.20
C LEU A 58 12.85 1.55 -12.20
N SER A 59 13.77 0.58 -12.10
CA SER A 59 13.69 -0.69 -12.83
C SER A 59 12.66 -1.63 -12.20
N GLU A 60 12.37 -2.75 -12.87
CA GLU A 60 11.55 -3.83 -12.27
C GLU A 60 12.25 -4.44 -11.04
N GLU A 61 13.57 -4.55 -11.06
CA GLU A 61 14.34 -5.04 -9.90
C GLU A 61 14.22 -4.09 -8.70
N ASP A 62 14.25 -2.77 -8.92
CA ASP A 62 14.06 -1.79 -7.85
C ASP A 62 12.68 -1.94 -7.20
N LEU A 63 11.64 -2.20 -8.00
CA LEU A 63 10.28 -2.44 -7.51
C LEU A 63 10.15 -3.77 -6.75
N ASN A 64 10.75 -4.84 -7.27
CA ASN A 64 10.79 -6.13 -6.58
C ASN A 64 11.49 -6.02 -5.22
N ARG A 65 12.54 -5.21 -5.13
CA ARG A 65 13.22 -4.94 -3.86
C ARG A 65 12.37 -4.13 -2.91
N VAL A 66 11.60 -3.14 -3.38
CA VAL A 66 10.61 -2.45 -2.53
C VAL A 66 9.62 -3.44 -1.93
N ILE A 67 9.07 -4.35 -2.75
CA ILE A 67 8.14 -5.39 -2.28
C ILE A 67 8.83 -6.29 -1.25
N SER A 68 10.03 -6.77 -1.57
CA SER A 68 10.80 -7.68 -0.71
C SER A 68 11.13 -7.06 0.64
N GLU A 69 11.53 -5.79 0.68
CA GLU A 69 11.81 -5.05 1.90
C GLU A 69 10.55 -4.87 2.76
N LEU A 70 9.38 -4.64 2.14
CA LEU A 70 8.11 -4.54 2.86
C LEU A 70 7.65 -5.90 3.41
N HIS A 71 7.81 -6.99 2.66
CA HIS A 71 7.53 -8.35 3.13
C HIS A 71 8.49 -8.79 4.24
N ALA A 72 9.74 -8.34 4.20
CA ALA A 72 10.76 -8.68 5.20
C ALA A 72 10.58 -7.95 6.54
N LEU A 73 9.63 -7.00 6.64
CA LEU A 73 9.37 -6.29 7.89
C LEU A 73 8.90 -7.29 8.97
N PRO A 74 9.57 -7.32 10.14
CA PRO A 74 9.16 -8.20 11.20
C PRO A 74 7.83 -7.74 11.80
N ALA A 75 6.98 -8.70 12.20
CA ALA A 75 5.75 -8.44 12.94
C ALA A 75 6.04 -8.08 14.42
N SER A 76 6.84 -7.03 14.63
CA SER A 76 7.26 -6.54 15.94
C SER A 76 7.06 -5.02 16.05
N PHE A 77 7.25 -4.48 17.26
CA PHE A 77 7.20 -3.03 17.49
C PHE A 77 8.24 -2.28 16.64
N GLU A 78 9.44 -2.86 16.51
CA GLU A 78 10.56 -2.33 15.74
C GLU A 78 10.26 -2.35 14.25
N GLY A 79 9.66 -3.43 13.74
CA GLY A 79 9.19 -3.50 12.36
C GLY A 79 8.11 -2.46 12.07
N SER A 80 7.18 -2.28 13.01
CA SER A 80 6.14 -1.24 12.90
C SER A 80 6.74 0.17 12.89
N LYS A 81 7.72 0.44 13.76
CA LYS A 81 8.44 1.72 13.80
C LYS A 81 9.23 1.96 12.51
N LEU A 82 9.83 0.93 11.94
CA LEU A 82 10.55 1.01 10.67
C LEU A 82 9.59 1.27 9.50
N PHE A 83 8.45 0.57 9.46
CA PHE A 83 7.41 0.79 8.46
C PHE A 83 6.90 2.24 8.48
N LEU A 84 6.63 2.78 9.67
CA LEU A 84 6.22 4.19 9.81
C LEU A 84 7.30 5.16 9.31
N ARG A 85 8.59 4.83 9.48
CA ARG A 85 9.68 5.60 8.88
C ARG A 85 9.69 5.49 7.36
N TYR A 86 9.41 4.33 6.77
CA TYR A 86 9.29 4.20 5.31
C TYR A 86 8.12 5.02 4.76
N LEU A 87 6.98 5.03 5.46
CA LEU A 87 5.86 5.90 5.11
C LEU A 87 6.23 7.38 5.21
N LYS A 88 7.06 7.75 6.20
CA LYS A 88 7.46 9.13 6.47
C LYS A 88 8.55 9.65 5.52
N ASP A 89 9.64 8.92 5.43
CA ASP A 89 10.89 9.39 4.82
C ASP A 89 11.14 8.72 3.45
N GLY A 90 10.37 7.69 3.11
CA GLY A 90 10.61 6.81 1.98
C GLY A 90 11.49 5.61 2.33
N LEU A 91 11.47 4.59 1.48
CA LEU A 91 12.27 3.38 1.61
C LEU A 91 13.66 3.62 1.02
N PRO A 92 14.75 3.50 1.81
CA PRO A 92 16.10 3.71 1.32
C PRO A 92 16.52 2.55 0.40
N LEU A 93 16.70 2.84 -0.88
CA LEU A 93 17.06 1.85 -1.90
C LEU A 93 18.24 2.36 -2.74
N LYS A 94 19.25 1.49 -2.93
CA LYS A 94 20.30 1.73 -3.93
C LYS A 94 19.76 1.34 -5.30
N LEU A 95 19.49 2.32 -6.18
CA LEU A 95 18.87 2.08 -7.48
C LEU A 95 19.75 1.20 -8.38
N GLU A 96 19.13 0.30 -9.13
CA GLU A 96 19.85 -0.64 -9.98
C GLU A 96 20.62 0.06 -11.09
N LYS A 97 19.99 1.04 -11.76
CA LYS A 97 20.57 1.74 -12.91
C LYS A 97 21.66 2.74 -12.52
N THR A 98 21.36 3.64 -11.58
CA THR A 98 22.28 4.74 -11.21
C THR A 98 23.30 4.31 -10.15
N LYS A 99 23.03 3.22 -9.41
CA LYS A 99 23.80 2.78 -8.24
C LYS A 99 23.82 3.81 -7.09
N GLU A 100 22.94 4.80 -7.11
CA GLU A 100 22.83 5.82 -6.06
C GLU A 100 21.81 5.42 -4.99
N LEU A 101 22.07 5.80 -3.74
CA LEU A 101 21.09 5.66 -2.67
C LEU A 101 20.00 6.74 -2.83
N ARG A 102 18.75 6.30 -2.90
CA ARG A 102 17.56 7.15 -2.98
C ARG A 102 16.52 6.70 -1.98
N TYR A 103 15.62 7.60 -1.61
CA TYR A 103 14.47 7.30 -0.78
C TYR A 103 13.24 7.20 -1.68
N VAL A 104 12.76 5.98 -1.87
CA VAL A 104 11.60 5.67 -2.71
C VAL A 104 10.33 5.90 -1.90
N LYS A 105 9.52 6.88 -2.30
CA LYS A 105 8.23 7.16 -1.64
C LYS A 105 7.23 6.03 -1.91
N ILE A 106 6.57 5.55 -0.87
CA ILE A 106 5.51 4.51 -0.95
C ILE A 106 4.13 5.03 -0.54
N LEU A 107 4.08 6.26 -0.02
CA LEU A 107 2.87 6.95 0.41
C LEU A 107 2.89 8.37 -0.16
N ASP A 108 1.74 8.85 -0.62
CA ASP A 108 1.57 10.28 -0.90
C ASP A 108 1.39 11.02 0.42
N GLN A 109 2.22 12.03 0.67
CA GLN A 109 2.16 12.85 1.88
C GLN A 109 1.68 14.27 1.59
N GLU A 110 1.62 14.63 0.31
CA GLU A 110 1.28 15.98 -0.12
C GLU A 110 -0.23 16.07 -0.43
N ASN A 111 -0.95 14.94 -0.44
CA ASN A 111 -2.41 14.84 -0.58
C ASN A 111 -3.03 13.81 0.37
#